data_AF-A0AB37I717-F1
#
_entry.id   AF-A0AB37I717-F1
#
_cell.length_a   1.000
_cell.length_b   1.000
_cell.length_c   1.000
_cell.angle_alpha   90.00
_cell.angle_beta   90.00
_cell.angle_gamma   90.00
#
_symmetry.space_group_name_H-M   'P 1'
#
loop_
_entity.id
_entity.type
_entity.pdbx_description
1 polymer ?
#
loop_
_entity_poly.entity_id
_entity_poly.type
_entity_poly.pdbx_seq_one_letter_code
_entity_poly.pdbx_strand_id
1 'polypeptide(L)' 'MRRIPPGRTVSYSELAAMAGRPAAARAAAGACARNRVAVVVPCHRVIRGDGGLGGYAFGLEVKQALLDFERRYA' A
#
# COMPACT_ATOMS: atom_id res chain seq x y z
N MET A 1 -0.74 -4.07 6.80
CA MET A 1 0.34 -3.79 5.84
C MET A 1 1.49 -4.80 5.93
N ARG A 2 2.15 -4.99 7.08
CA ARG A 2 3.31 -5.90 7.22
C ARG A 2 3.11 -7.35 6.75
N ARG A 3 1.86 -7.84 6.70
CA ARG A 3 1.49 -9.18 6.20
C ARG A 3 1.39 -9.27 4.67
N ILE A 4 1.48 -8.15 3.95
CA ILE A 4 1.44 -8.13 2.48
C ILE A 4 2.84 -8.52 1.99
N PRO A 5 3.03 -9.65 1.30
CA PRO A 5 4.35 -10.07 0.83
C PRO A 5 4.89 -9.13 -0.26
N PRO A 6 6.22 -9.07 -0.45
CA PRO A 6 6.81 -8.33 -1.57
C PRO A 6 6.27 -8.85 -2.91
N GLY A 7 6.17 -7.95 -3.89
CA GLY A 7 5.69 -8.28 -5.24
C GLY A 7 4.17 -8.43 -5.34
N ARG A 8 3.44 -8.34 -4.22
CA ARG A 8 1.97 -8.34 -4.18
C ARG A 8 1.44 -6.99 -3.74
N THR A 9 0.35 -6.58 -4.37
CA THR A 9 -0.40 -5.40 -3.98
C THR A 9 -1.78 -5.79 -3.44
N VAL A 10 -2.34 -4.90 -2.63
CA VAL A 10 -3.73 -4.97 -2.18
C VAL A 10 -4.35 -3.58 -2.29
N SER A 11 -5.65 -3.50 -2.44
CA SER A 11 -6.42 -2.27 -2.41
C SER A 11 -6.61 -1.73 -0.99
N TYR A 12 -6.99 -0.46 -0.85
CA TYR A 12 -7.36 0.12 0.45
C TYR A 12 -8.54 -0.60 1.12
N SER A 13 -9.51 -1.10 0.35
CA SER A 13 -10.65 -1.88 0.85
C SER A 13 -10.20 -3.25 1.37
N GLU A 14 -9.34 -3.95 0.63
CA GLU A 14 -8.75 -5.21 1.09
C GLU A 14 -7.92 -5.02 2.36
N LEU A 15 -7.10 -3.96 2.43
CA LEU A 15 -6.36 -3.63 3.64
C LEU A 15 -7.29 -3.37 4.84
N ALA A 16 -8.41 -2.68 4.63
CA ALA A 16 -9.39 -2.43 5.67
C ALA A 16 -10.06 -3.73 6.15
N ALA A 17 -10.39 -4.64 5.22
CA ALA A 17 -10.91 -5.96 5.52
C ALA A 17 -9.90 -6.82 6.30
N MET A 18 -8.63 -6.84 5.88
CA MET A 18 -7.53 -7.53 6.60
C MET A 18 -7.33 -6.99 8.02
N ALA A 19 -7.71 -5.73 8.28
CA ALA A 19 -7.66 -5.10 9.60
C ALA A 19 -8.96 -5.31 10.42
N GLY A 20 -9.90 -6.13 9.95
CA GLY A 20 -11.17 -6.41 10.63
C GLY A 20 -12.20 -5.28 10.53
N ARG A 21 -12.00 -4.31 9.63
CA ARG A 21 -12.89 -3.14 9.46
C ARG A 21 -13.22 -2.91 7.98
N PRO A 22 -13.99 -3.77 7.30
CA PRO A 22 -14.19 -3.72 5.85
C PRO A 22 -14.69 -2.37 5.30
N ALA A 23 -15.53 -1.65 6.04
CA ALA A 23 -16.05 -0.34 5.64
C ALA A 23 -15.03 0.82 5.79
N ALA A 24 -13.84 0.57 6.33
CA ALA A 24 -12.88 1.60 6.72
C ALA A 24 -11.80 1.92 5.66
N ALA A 25 -12.13 1.80 4.36
CA ALA A 25 -11.17 2.02 3.27
C ALA A 25 -10.50 3.42 3.32
N ARG A 26 -11.25 4.48 3.59
CA ARG A 26 -10.70 5.84 3.75
C ARG A 26 -9.74 5.95 4.94
N ALA A 27 -10.05 5.27 6.06
CA ALA A 27 -9.16 5.23 7.21
C ALA A 27 -7.86 4.45 6.90
N ALA A 28 -7.97 3.36 6.14
CA ALA A 28 -6.81 2.59 5.66
C ALA A 28 -5.90 3.43 4.75
N ALA A 29 -6.48 4.22 3.83
CA ALA A 29 -5.72 5.18 3.02
C ALA A 29 -5.01 6.22 3.88
N GLY A 30 -5.70 6.79 4.87
CA GLY A 30 -5.10 7.72 5.84
C GLY A 30 -3.97 7.09 6.66
N ALA A 31 -4.09 5.82 7.05
CA ALA A 31 -3.03 5.09 7.73
C ALA A 31 -1.79 4.89 6.84
N CYS A 32 -1.99 4.64 5.53
CA CYS A 32 -0.89 4.57 4.57
C CYS A 32 -0.18 5.92 4.41
N ALA A 33 -0.96 7.01 4.32
CA ALA A 33 -0.43 8.37 4.15
C ALA A 33 0.36 8.88 5.37
N ARG A 34 0.04 8.40 6.58
CA ARG A 34 0.73 8.78 7.83
C ARG A 34 1.85 7.81 8.24
N ASN A 35 2.17 6.83 7.41
CA ASN A 35 3.21 5.87 7.72
C ASN A 35 4.60 6.55 7.71
N ARG A 36 5.23 6.65 8.89
CA ARG A 36 6.56 7.23 9.07
C ARG A 36 7.72 6.24 8.90
N VAL A 37 7.42 4.95 8.76
CA VAL A 37 8.42 3.89 8.65
C VAL A 37 8.22 3.16 7.32
N ALA A 38 8.36 3.90 6.23
CA ALA A 38 8.20 3.38 4.87
C ALA A 38 9.18 2.22 4.59
N VAL A 39 8.84 1.39 3.59
CA VAL A 39 9.53 0.15 3.23
C VAL A 39 9.43 -0.96 4.30
N VAL A 40 9.77 -0.67 5.56
CA VAL A 40 9.61 -1.63 6.69
C VAL A 40 8.14 -1.91 6.97
N VAL A 41 7.32 -0.85 7.03
CA VAL A 41 5.87 -0.95 6.89
C VAL A 41 5.55 -0.65 5.42
N PRO A 42 5.20 -1.65 4.61
CA PRO A 42 5.19 -1.52 3.15
C PRO A 42 3.89 -0.85 2.65
N CYS A 43 3.70 0.44 2.93
CA CYS A 43 2.51 1.18 2.48
C CYS A 43 2.49 1.42 0.96
N HIS A 44 3.64 1.28 0.28
CA HIS A 44 3.73 1.33 -1.19
C HIS A 44 3.01 0.15 -1.87
N ARG A 45 2.82 -0.98 -1.17
CA ARG A 45 2.06 -2.15 -1.66
C ARG A 45 0.54 -1.97 -1.63
N VAL A 46 0.04 -0.84 -1.09
CA VAL A 46 -1.39 -0.57 -0.98
C VAL A 46 -1.80 0.41 -2.08
N ILE A 47 -2.71 0.01 -2.96
CA ILE A 47 -3.13 0.76 -4.15
C ILE A 47 -4.63 1.08 -4.15
N ARG A 48 -5.11 1.81 -5.16
CA ARG A 48 -6.55 1.99 -5.39
C ARG A 48 -7.17 0.70 -5.92
N GLY A 49 -8.46 0.51 -5.67
CA GLY A 49 -9.20 -0.67 -6.13
C GLY A 49 -9.37 -0.77 -7.65
N ASP A 50 -9.14 0.32 -8.39
CA ASP A 50 -9.15 0.37 -9.85
C ASP A 50 -7.79 0.06 -10.49
N GLY A 51 -6.80 -0.38 -9.69
CA GLY A 51 -5.44 -0.66 -10.14
C GLY A 51 -4.53 0.58 -10.19
N GLY A 52 -5.06 1.79 -9.99
CA GLY A 52 -4.25 3.00 -9.91
C GLY A 52 -3.39 3.03 -8.65
N LEU A 53 -2.20 3.66 -8.71
CA LEU A 53 -1.28 3.69 -7.57
C LEU A 53 -1.90 4.29 -6.30
N GLY A 54 -2.72 5.34 -6.42
CA GLY A 54 -3.16 6.11 -5.25
C GLY A 54 -2.00 6.88 -4.60
N GLY A 55 -2.30 7.66 -3.56
CA GLY A 55 -1.32 8.54 -2.93
C GLY A 55 -0.14 7.81 -2.27
N TYR A 56 0.98 8.52 -2.16
CA TYR A 56 2.15 8.10 -1.39
C TYR A 56 2.83 9.30 -0.75
N ALA A 57 3.16 9.20 0.54
CA ALA A 57 3.74 10.31 1.31
C ALA A 57 5.11 10.77 0.78
N PHE A 58 5.81 9.91 0.04
CA PHE A 58 7.14 10.17 -0.51
C PHE A 58 7.13 10.34 -2.04
N GLY A 59 5.96 10.59 -2.64
CA GLY A 59 5.81 10.81 -4.09
C GLY A 59 5.52 9.53 -4.90
N LEU A 60 4.81 9.69 -6.01
CA LEU A 60 4.35 8.54 -6.83
C LEU A 60 5.51 7.83 -7.55
N GLU A 61 6.55 8.56 -7.93
CA GLU A 61 7.75 8.00 -8.56
C GLU A 61 8.44 6.98 -7.65
N VAL A 62 8.59 7.32 -6.36
CA VAL A 62 9.18 6.41 -5.36
C VAL A 62 8.30 5.18 -5.17
N LYS A 63 6.97 5.35 -5.10
CA LYS A 63 6.03 4.23 -4.98
C LYS A 63 6.15 3.27 -6.16
N GLN A 64 6.16 3.83 -7.38
CA GLN A 64 6.28 3.06 -8.61
C GLN A 64 7.62 2.31 -8.65
N ALA A 65 8.74 2.98 -8.36
CA ALA A 65 10.07 2.37 -8.33
C ALA A 65 10.19 1.21 -7.33
N LEU A 66 9.60 1.34 -6.12
CA LEU A 66 9.56 0.25 -5.14
C LEU A 66 8.74 -0.95 -5.63
N LEU A 67 7.60 -0.69 -6.28
CA LEU A 67 6.78 -1.75 -6.86
C LEU A 67 7.48 -2.45 -8.03
N ASP A 68 8.18 -1.69 -8.89
CA ASP A 68 9.00 -2.24 -9.98
C ASP A 68 10.16 -3.08 -9.44
N PHE A 69 10.85 -2.59 -8.43
CA PHE A 69 11.91 -3.33 -7.74
C PHE A 69 11.39 -4.66 -7.19
N GLU A 70 10.27 -4.63 -6.47
CA GLU A 70 9.68 -5.86 -5.93
C GLU A 70 9.19 -6.82 -7.02
N ARG A 71 8.61 -6.33 -8.12
CA ARG A 71 8.23 -7.19 -9.26
C ARG A 71 9.42 -7.90 -9.90
N ARG A 72 10.59 -7.29 -9.85
CA ARG A 72 11.81 -7.83 -10.47
C ARG A 72 12.53 -8.85 -9.59
N TYR A 73 12.42 -8.74 -8.27
CA TYR A 73 13.28 -9.46 -7.33
C TYR A 73 12.55 -10.26 -6.24
N ALA A 74 11.22 -10.20 -6.17
CA ALA A 74 10.41 -11.04 -5.28
C ALA A 74 9.94 -12.31 -5.99
#